data_AF-E9CT55-F1
#
_entry.id   AF-E9CT55-F1
#
_cell.length_a   1.000
_cell.length_b   1.000
_cell.length_c   1.000
_cell.angle_alpha   90.00
_cell.angle_beta   90.00
_cell.angle_gamma   90.00
#
_symmetry.space_group_name_H-M   'P 1'
#
loop_
_entity.id
_entity.type
_entity.pdbx_description
1 polymer ?
#
loop_
_entity_poly.entity_id
_entity_poly.type
_entity_poly.pdbx_seq_one_letter_code
_entity_poly.pdbx_strand_id
1 'polypeptide(L)'
;MTEDGWFRTGDVCMVDELGRFTIIDRRKNLLKLAQGEYVSPERIEGIYQSACPYLGQAFVHGDGIQTHLVAIFGIQPDIFASFAGKVLKKTFSPTDLDALREASKDPKVLDAVRRDLDRAGKKYKLAGFERVKNLALFHEPFSIDNGLLTPTLKLKRPQAVKAFRDVLDELYATAPGNGVNENDVLRSKL
;
A
#
# COMPACT_ATOMS: atom_id res chain seq x y z
N MET A 1 -2.86 -21.80 -25.39
CA MET A 1 -3.89 -22.80 -25.04
C MET A 1 -3.23 -23.90 -24.24
N THR A 2 -3.96 -24.57 -23.35
CA THR A 2 -3.51 -25.82 -22.73
C THR A 2 -3.61 -26.99 -23.71
N GLU A 3 -3.01 -28.13 -23.38
CA GLU A 3 -3.04 -29.35 -24.21
C GLU A 3 -4.47 -29.89 -24.43
N ASP A 4 -5.38 -29.60 -23.49
CA ASP A 4 -6.81 -29.93 -23.54
C ASP A 4 -7.68 -28.81 -24.15
N GLY A 5 -7.08 -27.81 -24.81
CA GLY A 5 -7.80 -26.82 -25.63
C GLY A 5 -8.31 -25.57 -24.88
N TRP A 6 -8.07 -25.44 -23.58
CA TRP A 6 -8.52 -24.28 -22.81
C TRP A 6 -7.67 -23.02 -23.06
N PHE A 7 -8.35 -21.87 -23.11
CA PHE A 7 -7.70 -20.56 -23.16
C PHE A 7 -7.39 -20.06 -21.75
N ARG A 8 -6.10 -19.80 -21.48
CA ARG A 8 -5.63 -19.27 -20.20
C ARG A 8 -5.83 -17.75 -20.17
N THR A 9 -6.99 -17.29 -19.72
CA THR A 9 -7.31 -15.85 -19.59
C THR A 9 -6.30 -15.10 -18.72
N GLY A 10 -5.76 -15.79 -17.71
CA GLY A 10 -4.87 -15.21 -16.71
C GLY A 10 -5.60 -14.44 -15.62
N ASP A 11 -6.94 -14.52 -15.58
CA ASP A 11 -7.77 -14.00 -14.50
C ASP A 11 -7.94 -15.03 -13.39
N VAL A 12 -7.92 -14.55 -12.16
CA VAL A 12 -8.27 -15.29 -10.95
C VAL A 12 -9.70 -14.89 -10.60
N CYS A 13 -10.57 -15.88 -10.47
CA CYS A 13 -11.99 -15.66 -10.21
C CYS A 13 -12.46 -16.50 -9.01
N MET A 14 -13.46 -15.97 -8.32
CA MET A 14 -14.27 -16.73 -7.37
C MET A 14 -15.50 -17.24 -8.10
N VAL A 15 -15.84 -18.52 -7.89
CA VAL A 15 -17.09 -19.12 -8.35
C VAL A 15 -17.99 -19.27 -7.13
N ASP A 16 -19.19 -18.70 -7.19
CA ASP A 16 -20.16 -18.88 -6.12
C ASP A 16 -20.98 -20.18 -6.28
N GLU A 17 -21.82 -20.49 -5.29
CA GLU A 17 -22.67 -21.68 -5.26
C GLU A 17 -23.66 -21.75 -6.44
N LEU A 18 -23.91 -20.62 -7.12
CA LEU A 18 -24.79 -20.51 -8.28
C LEU A 18 -24.02 -20.54 -9.61
N GLY A 19 -22.71 -20.80 -9.59
CA GLY A 19 -21.88 -20.88 -10.79
C GLY A 19 -21.53 -19.52 -11.42
N ARG A 20 -21.72 -18.42 -10.69
CA ARG A 20 -21.37 -17.07 -11.18
C ARG A 20 -19.91 -16.76 -10.87
N PHE A 21 -19.25 -16.13 -11.84
CA PHE A 21 -17.85 -15.75 -11.73
C PHE A 21 -17.71 -14.29 -11.27
N THR A 22 -16.92 -14.07 -10.23
CA THR A 22 -16.43 -12.74 -9.86
C THR A 22 -14.93 -12.68 -10.12
N ILE A 23 -14.50 -11.76 -10.99
CA ILE A 23 -13.07 -11.53 -11.25
C ILE A 23 -12.47 -10.89 -10.00
N ILE A 24 -11.44 -11.52 -9.43
CA ILE A 24 -10.73 -11.05 -8.25
C ILE A 24 -9.53 -10.20 -8.69
N ASP A 25 -8.66 -10.77 -9.52
CA ASP A 25 -7.44 -10.10 -9.99
C ASP A 25 -6.81 -10.87 -11.16
N ARG A 26 -5.71 -10.37 -11.71
CA ARG A 26 -4.85 -11.07 -12.67
C ARG A 26 -3.85 -11.95 -11.93
N ARG A 27 -3.59 -13.16 -12.44
CA ARG A 27 -2.58 -14.08 -11.88
C ARG A 27 -1.20 -13.44 -11.70
N LYS A 28 -0.83 -12.50 -12.57
CA LYS A 28 0.46 -11.79 -12.52
C LYS A 28 0.52 -10.68 -11.46
N ASN A 29 -0.63 -10.26 -10.93
CA ASN A 29 -0.74 -9.17 -9.97
C ASN A 29 -0.81 -9.65 -8.52
N LEU A 30 -1.11 -10.94 -8.30
CA LEU A 30 -1.12 -11.52 -6.96
C LEU A 30 0.30 -11.58 -6.37
N LEU A 31 0.42 -11.08 -5.15
CA LEU A 31 1.63 -11.17 -4.35
C LEU A 31 1.52 -12.40 -3.44
N LYS A 32 2.59 -13.20 -3.37
CA LYS A 32 2.69 -14.30 -2.42
C LYS A 32 3.56 -13.85 -1.25
N LEU A 33 3.06 -13.94 -0.02
CA LEU A 33 3.82 -13.62 1.20
C LEU A 33 4.60 -14.85 1.69
N ALA A 34 5.53 -14.65 2.63
CA ALA A 34 6.40 -15.72 3.16
C ALA A 34 5.62 -16.91 3.76
N GLN A 35 4.46 -16.65 4.35
CA GLN A 35 3.56 -17.65 4.91
C GLN A 35 2.77 -18.46 3.86
N GLY A 36 2.92 -18.15 2.57
CA GLY A 36 2.24 -18.85 1.49
C GLY A 36 0.89 -18.26 1.07
N GLU A 37 0.40 -17.26 1.80
CA GLU A 37 -0.84 -16.54 1.50
C GLU A 37 -0.69 -15.64 0.26
N TYR A 38 -1.77 -15.55 -0.52
CA TYR A 38 -1.85 -14.69 -1.70
C TYR A 38 -2.65 -13.44 -1.41
N VAL A 39 -2.15 -12.31 -1.91
CA VAL A 39 -2.70 -10.98 -1.68
C VAL A 39 -2.91 -10.28 -3.01
N SER A 40 -4.07 -9.65 -3.18
CA SER A 40 -4.35 -8.72 -4.28
C SER A 40 -4.05 -7.29 -3.82
N PRO A 41 -2.92 -6.69 -4.22
CA PRO A 41 -2.56 -5.34 -3.79
C PRO A 41 -3.53 -4.29 -4.34
N GLU A 42 -4.00 -4.43 -5.58
CA GLU A 42 -4.94 -3.48 -6.21
C GLU A 42 -6.27 -3.42 -5.45
N ARG A 43 -6.77 -4.57 -4.97
CA ARG A 43 -7.97 -4.62 -4.12
C ARG A 43 -7.77 -3.85 -2.82
N ILE A 44 -6.62 -4.02 -2.17
CA ILE A 44 -6.31 -3.36 -0.89
C ILE A 44 -6.13 -1.85 -1.09
N GLU A 45 -5.40 -1.45 -2.13
CA GLU A 45 -5.22 -0.05 -2.54
C GLU A 45 -6.58 0.64 -2.73
N GLY A 46 -7.48 0.03 -3.51
CA GLY A 46 -8.82 0.57 -3.75
C GLY A 46 -9.67 0.68 -2.49
N ILE A 47 -9.59 -0.29 -1.57
CA ILE A 47 -10.29 -0.25 -0.27
C ILE A 47 -9.81 0.95 0.55
N TYR A 48 -8.49 1.17 0.63
CA TYR A 48 -7.94 2.27 1.41
C TYR A 48 -8.23 3.64 0.80
N GLN A 49 -8.11 3.78 -0.52
CA GLN A 49 -8.49 5.01 -1.22
C GLN A 49 -9.98 5.35 -1.02
N SER A 50 -10.85 4.34 -1.03
CA SER A 50 -12.29 4.54 -0.78
C SER A 50 -12.60 4.92 0.68
N ALA A 51 -11.89 4.33 1.64
CA ALA A 51 -12.12 4.55 3.06
C ALA A 51 -11.47 5.82 3.61
N CYS A 52 -10.37 6.27 2.99
CA CYS A 52 -9.54 7.40 3.43
C CYS A 52 -9.42 8.42 2.29
N PRO A 53 -10.38 9.36 2.13
CA PRO A 53 -10.42 10.26 0.97
C PRO A 53 -9.22 11.21 0.84
N TYR A 54 -8.47 11.44 1.92
CA TYR A 54 -7.23 12.23 1.87
C TYR A 54 -6.06 11.48 1.22
N LEU A 55 -6.21 10.19 0.92
CA LEU A 55 -5.25 9.39 0.17
C LEU A 55 -5.69 9.34 -1.30
N GLY A 56 -4.87 9.89 -2.17
CA GLY A 56 -5.11 9.95 -3.62
C GLY A 56 -4.58 8.71 -4.32
N GLN A 57 -3.26 8.57 -4.40
CA GLN A 57 -2.62 7.41 -5.03
C GLN A 57 -2.23 6.38 -3.97
N ALA A 58 -2.21 5.10 -4.33
CA ALA A 58 -1.84 4.04 -3.42
C ALA A 58 -0.94 3.02 -4.10
N PHE A 59 0.08 2.57 -3.38
CA PHE A 59 0.95 1.47 -3.78
C PHE A 59 1.20 0.59 -2.57
N VAL A 60 0.54 -0.57 -2.56
CA VAL A 60 0.76 -1.62 -1.57
C VAL A 60 1.84 -2.56 -2.10
N HIS A 61 2.81 -2.81 -1.25
CA HIS A 61 3.93 -3.69 -1.53
C HIS A 61 3.99 -4.85 -0.53
N GLY A 62 4.25 -6.02 -1.09
CA GLY A 62 4.49 -7.28 -0.41
C GLY A 62 5.64 -7.96 -1.13
N ASP A 63 6.54 -8.58 -0.36
CA ASP A 63 7.64 -9.38 -0.88
C ASP A 63 7.49 -10.82 -0.37
N GLY A 64 7.98 -11.80 -1.15
CA GLY A 64 7.89 -13.23 -0.84
C GLY A 64 8.69 -13.64 0.40
N ILE A 65 9.59 -12.79 0.88
CA ILE A 65 10.33 -12.97 2.12
C ILE A 65 9.67 -12.26 3.32
N GLN A 66 8.68 -11.42 3.07
CA GLN A 66 8.01 -10.62 4.10
C GLN A 66 6.70 -11.27 4.52
N THR A 67 6.36 -11.13 5.80
CA THR A 67 5.13 -11.70 6.38
C THR A 67 3.94 -10.76 6.34
N HIS A 68 4.17 -9.51 5.93
CA HIS A 68 3.20 -8.42 5.99
C HIS A 68 3.40 -7.44 4.84
N LEU A 69 2.45 -6.52 4.71
CA LEU A 69 2.43 -5.51 3.66
C LEU A 69 2.88 -4.15 4.21
N VAL A 70 3.54 -3.39 3.36
CA VAL A 70 3.81 -1.96 3.55
C VAL A 70 3.19 -1.18 2.40
N ALA A 71 3.01 0.12 2.56
CA ALA A 71 2.42 0.93 1.50
C ALA A 71 3.00 2.34 1.39
N ILE A 72 2.93 2.87 0.17
CA ILE A 72 3.22 4.26 -0.13
C ILE A 72 1.92 4.88 -0.64
N PHE A 73 1.50 5.97 -0.02
CA PHE A 73 0.32 6.70 -0.44
C PHE A 73 0.65 8.13 -0.89
N GLY A 74 -0.02 8.57 -1.93
CA GLY A 74 -0.11 9.97 -2.33
C GLY A 74 -1.16 10.69 -1.49
N ILE A 75 -0.86 11.87 -0.97
CA ILE A 75 -1.85 12.71 -0.27
C ILE A 75 -2.61 13.59 -1.26
N GLN A 76 -3.89 13.85 -1.00
CA GLN A 76 -4.67 14.89 -1.68
C GLN A 76 -4.64 16.19 -0.86
N PRO A 77 -3.96 17.26 -1.31
CA PRO A 77 -3.70 18.45 -0.51
C PRO A 77 -4.95 19.07 0.14
N ASP A 78 -6.04 19.19 -0.63
CA ASP A 78 -7.29 19.83 -0.18
C ASP A 78 -7.90 19.16 1.05
N ILE A 79 -7.96 17.83 1.03
CA ILE A 79 -8.57 17.03 2.09
C ILE A 79 -7.55 16.74 3.20
N PHE A 80 -6.29 16.50 2.82
CA PHE A 80 -5.21 16.19 3.74
C PHE A 80 -4.87 17.37 4.67
N ALA A 81 -4.91 18.62 4.18
CA ALA A 81 -4.71 19.81 5.00
C ALA A 81 -5.67 19.85 6.20
N SER A 82 -6.94 19.56 5.95
CA SER A 82 -7.97 19.50 7.00
C SER A 82 -7.76 18.33 7.97
N PHE A 83 -7.33 17.18 7.46
CA PHE A 83 -7.03 16.00 8.28
C PHE A 83 -5.82 16.25 9.18
N ALA A 84 -4.68 16.65 8.60
CA ALA A 84 -3.46 16.95 9.32
C ALA A 84 -3.67 18.08 10.34
N GLY A 85 -4.47 19.09 9.97
CA GLY A 85 -4.79 20.19 10.88
C GLY A 85 -5.55 19.77 12.13
N LYS A 86 -6.52 18.83 11.99
CA LYS A 86 -7.23 18.24 13.14
C LYS A 86 -6.30 17.43 14.04
N VAL A 87 -5.39 16.64 13.44
CA VAL A 87 -4.46 15.77 14.19
C VAL A 87 -3.42 16.60 14.95
N LEU A 88 -2.84 17.60 14.28
CA LEU A 88 -1.75 18.41 14.81
C LEU A 88 -2.22 19.66 15.56
N LYS A 89 -3.53 19.95 15.55
CA LYS A 89 -4.15 21.16 16.10
C LYS A 89 -3.53 22.43 15.50
N LYS A 90 -3.31 22.42 14.19
CA LYS A 90 -2.74 23.51 13.38
C LYS A 90 -3.62 23.77 12.16
N THR A 91 -3.50 24.93 11.55
CA THR A 91 -4.14 25.22 10.26
C THR A 91 -3.12 25.04 9.16
N PHE A 92 -3.47 24.29 8.12
CA PHE A 92 -2.65 24.12 6.93
C PHE A 92 -3.39 24.71 5.73
N SER A 93 -2.66 25.41 4.85
CA SER A 93 -3.18 25.78 3.54
C SER A 93 -3.05 24.58 2.58
N PRO A 94 -4.07 24.23 1.79
CA PRO A 94 -3.96 23.24 0.73
C PRO A 94 -2.87 23.56 -0.31
N THR A 95 -2.54 24.84 -0.48
CA THR A 95 -1.52 25.30 -1.45
C THR A 95 -0.09 25.27 -0.91
N ASP A 96 0.09 25.10 0.41
CA ASP A 96 1.40 25.06 1.05
C ASP A 96 1.91 23.61 1.07
N LEU A 97 2.42 23.16 -0.07
CA LEU A 97 2.85 21.78 -0.29
C LEU A 97 4.02 21.38 0.62
N ASP A 98 4.88 22.33 1.00
CA ASP A 98 6.01 22.06 1.88
C ASP A 98 5.53 21.81 3.32
N ALA A 99 4.60 22.63 3.81
CA ALA A 99 4.00 22.39 5.13
C ALA A 99 3.23 21.06 5.17
N LEU A 100 2.52 20.70 4.09
CA LEU A 100 1.83 19.41 4.00
C LEU A 100 2.79 18.23 3.93
N ARG A 101 3.93 18.37 3.24
CA ARG A 101 4.99 17.36 3.17
C ARG A 101 5.62 17.11 4.54
N GLU A 102 5.85 18.16 5.31
CA GLU A 102 6.38 18.00 6.67
C GLU A 102 5.33 17.40 7.61
N ALA A 103 4.05 17.83 7.47
CA ALA A 103 2.96 17.22 8.21
C ALA A 103 2.76 15.72 7.87
N SER A 104 3.03 15.30 6.63
CA SER A 104 2.89 13.90 6.21
C SER A 104 3.93 12.96 6.80
N LYS A 105 5.04 13.51 7.31
CA LYS A 105 6.09 12.76 8.02
C LYS A 105 5.91 12.78 9.55
N ASP A 106 5.01 13.62 10.08
CA ASP A 106 4.81 13.72 11.52
C ASP A 106 4.28 12.38 12.08
N PRO A 107 4.92 11.81 13.12
CA PRO A 107 4.50 10.54 13.70
C PRO A 107 3.03 10.50 14.13
N LYS A 108 2.48 11.61 14.63
CA LYS A 108 1.06 11.69 15.05
C LYS A 108 0.13 11.55 13.86
N VAL A 109 0.50 12.11 12.71
CA VAL A 109 -0.25 12.01 11.46
C VAL A 109 -0.16 10.60 10.93
N LEU A 110 1.04 10.02 10.84
CA LEU A 110 1.23 8.64 10.42
C LEU A 110 0.43 7.66 11.30
N ASP A 111 0.43 7.84 12.62
CA ASP A 111 -0.36 7.01 13.54
C ASP A 111 -1.87 7.21 13.42
N ALA A 112 -2.32 8.42 13.06
CA ALA A 112 -3.72 8.67 12.74
C ALA A 112 -4.12 7.93 11.46
N VAL A 113 -3.28 7.98 10.41
CA VAL A 113 -3.52 7.25 9.16
C VAL A 113 -3.52 5.73 9.41
N ARG A 114 -2.55 5.18 10.15
CA ARG A 114 -2.53 3.75 10.53
C ARG A 114 -3.84 3.31 11.19
N ARG A 115 -4.39 4.13 12.08
CA ARG A 115 -5.67 3.84 12.77
C ARG A 115 -6.85 3.84 11.79
N ASP A 116 -6.88 4.77 10.84
CA ASP A 116 -7.89 4.79 9.80
C ASP A 116 -7.77 3.57 8.85
N LEU A 117 -6.55 3.17 8.48
CA LEU A 117 -6.32 1.96 7.69
C LEU A 117 -6.75 0.69 8.42
N ASP A 118 -6.48 0.56 9.73
CA ASP A 118 -6.96 -0.59 10.52
C ASP A 118 -8.50 -0.60 10.61
N ARG A 119 -9.13 0.57 10.79
CA ARG A 119 -10.59 0.69 10.75
C ARG A 119 -11.16 0.27 9.40
N ALA A 120 -10.55 0.71 8.30
CA ALA A 120 -10.92 0.29 6.95
C ALA A 120 -10.74 -1.22 6.78
N GLY A 121 -9.58 -1.76 7.17
CA GLY A 121 -9.30 -3.19 7.08
C GLY A 121 -10.33 -4.04 7.84
N LYS A 122 -10.75 -3.62 9.04
CA LYS A 122 -11.82 -4.27 9.80
C LYS A 122 -13.18 -4.16 9.10
N LYS A 123 -13.55 -2.97 8.62
CA LYS A 123 -14.83 -2.71 7.93
C LYS A 123 -14.99 -3.56 6.67
N TYR A 124 -13.92 -3.68 5.87
CA TYR A 124 -13.91 -4.45 4.63
C TYR A 124 -13.46 -5.91 4.82
N LYS A 125 -13.35 -6.37 6.07
CA LYS A 125 -12.99 -7.75 6.46
C LYS A 125 -11.68 -8.24 5.83
N LEU A 126 -10.69 -7.35 5.71
CA LEU A 126 -9.33 -7.73 5.33
C LEU A 126 -8.73 -8.66 6.39
N ALA A 127 -8.14 -9.75 5.92
CA ALA A 127 -7.39 -10.68 6.75
C ALA A 127 -6.19 -9.97 7.40
N GLY A 128 -5.66 -10.53 8.50
CA GLY A 128 -4.55 -9.91 9.22
C GLY A 128 -3.31 -9.66 8.34
N PHE A 129 -3.04 -10.56 7.40
CA PHE A 129 -1.93 -10.46 6.45
C PHE A 129 -2.21 -9.53 5.27
N GLU A 130 -3.48 -9.20 4.99
CA GLU A 130 -3.86 -8.21 3.97
C GLU A 130 -3.78 -6.77 4.51
N ARG A 131 -3.58 -6.58 5.82
CA ARG A 131 -3.49 -5.25 6.42
C ARG A 131 -2.08 -4.69 6.30
N VAL A 132 -2.00 -3.46 5.82
CA VAL A 132 -0.75 -2.70 5.77
C VAL A 132 -0.28 -2.39 7.20
N LYS A 133 0.94 -2.79 7.53
CA LYS A 133 1.54 -2.58 8.86
C LYS A 133 2.28 -1.27 9.00
N ASN A 134 2.90 -0.80 7.92
CA ASN A 134 3.65 0.45 7.90
C ASN A 134 3.42 1.19 6.59
N LEU A 135 3.50 2.52 6.64
CA LEU A 135 3.20 3.36 5.49
C LEU A 135 4.07 4.61 5.43
N ALA A 136 4.27 5.11 4.22
CA ALA A 136 4.83 6.43 3.95
C ALA A 136 3.84 7.28 3.14
N LEU A 137 3.86 8.59 3.37
CA LEU A 137 2.99 9.57 2.71
C LEU A 137 3.83 10.55 1.89
N PHE A 138 3.46 10.74 0.64
CA PHE A 138 4.11 11.67 -0.28
C PHE A 138 3.10 12.56 -0.98
N HIS A 139 3.53 13.73 -1.42
CA HIS A 139 2.78 14.51 -2.41
C HIS A 139 3.07 13.95 -3.80
N GLU A 140 2.04 13.47 -4.51
CA GLU A 140 2.12 12.95 -5.88
C GLU A 140 3.33 12.01 -6.15
N PRO A 141 3.44 10.88 -5.42
CA PRO A 141 4.58 9.97 -5.55
C PRO A 141 4.70 9.34 -6.94
N PHE A 142 3.60 9.20 -7.68
CA PHE A 142 3.59 8.50 -8.97
C PHE A 142 3.09 9.45 -10.06
N SER A 143 3.90 9.68 -11.07
CA SER A 143 3.52 10.49 -12.22
C SER A 143 3.95 9.83 -13.53
N ILE A 144 3.46 10.36 -14.65
CA ILE A 144 3.96 9.96 -15.96
C ILE A 144 5.41 10.46 -16.11
N ASP A 145 5.68 11.67 -15.63
CA ASP A 145 6.98 12.35 -15.75
C ASP A 145 8.11 11.63 -14.99
N ASN A 146 7.82 11.11 -13.79
CA ASN A 146 8.78 10.28 -13.05
C ASN A 146 8.82 8.83 -13.54
N GLY A 147 8.08 8.51 -14.61
CA GLY A 147 8.06 7.21 -15.26
C GLY A 147 7.31 6.12 -14.52
N LEU A 148 6.70 6.43 -13.37
CA LEU A 148 6.04 5.45 -12.50
C LEU A 148 4.61 5.13 -12.92
N LEU A 149 3.98 5.98 -13.75
CA LEU A 149 2.69 5.70 -14.36
C LEU A 149 2.80 5.36 -15.85
N THR A 150 1.86 4.58 -16.36
CA THR A 150 1.58 4.48 -17.80
C THR A 150 0.86 5.75 -18.28
N PRO A 151 0.79 6.00 -19.59
CA PRO A 151 -0.06 7.08 -20.13
C PRO A 151 -1.54 6.94 -19.73
N THR A 152 -1.98 5.72 -19.42
CA THR A 152 -3.32 5.40 -18.90
C THR A 152 -3.41 5.48 -17.37
N LEU A 153 -2.43 6.13 -16.71
CA LEU A 153 -2.36 6.35 -15.26
C LEU A 153 -2.30 5.07 -14.41
N LYS A 154 -1.93 3.93 -15.00
CA LYS A 154 -1.70 2.70 -14.24
C LYS A 154 -0.29 2.68 -13.65
N LEU A 155 -0.19 2.26 -12.40
CA LEU A 155 1.09 2.16 -11.70
C LEU A 155 1.98 1.07 -12.32
N LYS A 156 3.22 1.44 -12.64
CA LYS A 156 4.27 0.51 -13.05
C LYS A 156 4.98 -0.02 -11.81
N ARG A 157 4.40 -1.06 -11.18
CA ARG A 157 4.88 -1.62 -9.91
C ARG A 157 6.39 -1.93 -9.89
N PRO A 158 7.00 -2.58 -10.90
CA PRO A 158 8.45 -2.87 -10.85
C PRO A 158 9.32 -1.61 -10.79
N GLN A 159 8.91 -0.55 -11.47
CA GLN A 159 9.59 0.74 -11.47
C GLN A 159 9.38 1.46 -10.14
N ALA A 160 8.17 1.40 -9.57
CA ALA A 160 7.87 1.96 -8.25
C ALA A 160 8.71 1.28 -7.15
N VAL A 161 8.85 -0.06 -7.19
CA VAL A 161 9.74 -0.80 -6.26
C VAL A 161 11.18 -0.31 -6.37
N LYS A 162 11.70 -0.09 -7.58
CA LYS A 162 13.07 0.40 -7.77
C LYS A 162 13.23 1.83 -7.26
N ALA A 163 12.27 2.72 -7.56
CA ALA A 163 12.34 4.12 -7.19
C ALA A 163 12.21 4.34 -5.67
N PHE A 164 11.47 3.48 -4.98
CA PHE A 164 11.21 3.59 -3.55
C PHE A 164 11.85 2.47 -2.72
N ARG A 165 12.88 1.78 -3.23
CA ARG A 165 13.50 0.62 -2.56
C ARG A 165 13.91 0.95 -1.13
N ASP A 166 14.63 2.04 -0.95
CA ASP A 166 15.12 2.48 0.37
C ASP A 166 13.97 2.75 1.34
N VAL A 167 12.90 3.40 0.86
CA VAL A 167 11.70 3.68 1.66
C VAL A 167 10.99 2.38 2.04
N LEU A 168 10.84 1.45 1.10
CA LEU A 168 10.21 0.15 1.37
C LEU A 168 11.02 -0.66 2.38
N ASP A 169 12.35 -0.67 2.28
CA ASP A 169 13.23 -1.33 3.23
C ASP A 169 13.09 -0.74 4.65
N GLU A 170 13.08 0.59 4.76
CA GLU A 170 12.86 1.27 6.03
C GLU A 170 11.47 0.93 6.61
N LEU A 171 10.43 0.92 5.78
CA LEU A 171 9.08 0.57 6.21
C LEU A 171 8.98 -0.86 6.74
N TYR A 172 9.66 -1.82 6.11
CA TYR A 172 9.74 -3.20 6.61
C TYR A 172 10.55 -3.30 7.89
N ALA A 173 11.68 -2.59 7.99
CA ALA A 173 12.53 -2.61 9.18
C ALA A 173 11.84 -2.00 10.42
N THR A 174 11.03 -0.96 10.22
CA THR A 174 10.36 -0.20 11.29
C THR A 174 8.91 -0.63 11.53
N ALA A 175 8.45 -1.72 10.90
CA ALA A 175 7.07 -2.17 11.02
C ALA A 175 6.73 -2.60 12.47
N PRO A 176 5.63 -2.07 13.06
CA PRO A 176 5.24 -2.41 14.42
C PRO A 176 4.90 -3.90 14.55
N GLY A 177 5.63 -4.58 15.45
CA GLY A 177 5.51 -6.02 15.72
C GLY A 177 6.56 -6.89 15.03
N ASN A 178 7.48 -6.32 14.24
CA ASN A 178 8.79 -6.93 14.04
C ASN A 178 9.57 -6.72 15.34
N GLY A 179 9.53 -7.70 16.23
CA GLY A 179 10.51 -7.79 17.30
C GLY A 179 11.88 -8.03 16.69
N VAL A 180 12.51 -6.99 16.16
CA VAL A 180 13.94 -7.03 15.84
C VAL A 180 14.62 -7.04 17.19
N ASN A 181 14.97 -8.24 17.64
CA ASN A 181 15.95 -8.40 18.70
C ASN A 181 17.20 -7.66 18.23
N GLU A 182 17.64 -6.68 19.02
CA GLU A 182 18.85 -5.86 18.80
C GLU A 182 20.11 -6.72 18.50
N ASN A 183 20.05 -8.03 18.79
CA ASN A 183 21.08 -9.03 18.55
C ASN A 183 21.26 -9.48 17.08
N ASP A 184 20.27 -9.34 16.18
CA ASP A 184 20.43 -9.80 14.79
C ASP A 184 21.21 -8.82 13.90
N VAL A 185 21.24 -7.53 14.26
CA VAL A 185 22.04 -6.51 13.56
C VAL A 185 23.55 -6.71 13.80
N LEU A 186 23.92 -7.31 14.93
CA LEU A 186 25.32 -7.57 15.29
C LEU A 186 25.90 -8.81 14.58
N ARG A 187 25.06 -9.70 14.03
CA ARG A 187 25.51 -10.92 13.35
C ARG A 187 25.82 -10.77 11.87
N SER A 188 25.44 -9.65 11.23
CA SER A 188 25.79 -9.39 9.82
C SER A 188 27.09 -8.59 9.65
N LYS A 189 27.76 -8.23 10.75
CA LYS A 189 29.03 -7.48 10.78
C LYS A 189 30.23 -8.29 11.33
N LEU A 190 30.09 -9.61 11.44
CA LEU A 190 31.16 -10.57 11.70
C LEU A 190 31.24 -11.56 10.53
#